data_AF-A0A7I9VTF3-F1
#
_entry.id   AF-A0A7I9VTF3-F1
#
_cell.length_a   1.000
_cell.length_b   1.000
_cell.length_c   1.000
_cell.angle_alpha   90.00
_cell.angle_beta   90.00
_cell.angle_gamma   90.00
#
_symmetry.space_group_name_H-M   'P 1'
#
loop_
_entity.id
_entity.type
_entity.pdbx_description
1 polymer ?
#
loop_
_entity_poly.entity_id
_entity_poly.type
_entity_poly.pdbx_seq_one_letter_code
_entity_poly.pdbx_strand_id
1 'polypeptide(L)'
;MTRTPGARERGGELAAWQRLEDEAAHAAAGLRAARERARVARSRAADRRERGEQARLAGQEAFAVGLLDAADAHELTARRAEVEAVELERRHGALRREADARRVRLGARGSSPVRLAPEELA
;
A
#
# COMPACT_ATOMS: atom_id res chain seq x y z
N MET A 1 -40.58 -13.01 14.19
CA MET A 1 -39.65 -12.56 13.13
C MET A 1 -38.30 -13.25 13.31
N THR A 2 -38.15 -14.45 12.76
CA THR A 2 -36.90 -15.23 12.78
C THR A 2 -35.92 -14.59 11.79
N ARG A 3 -34.94 -13.83 12.29
CA ARG A 3 -33.78 -13.43 11.48
C ARG A 3 -33.03 -14.71 11.13
N THR A 4 -33.09 -15.12 9.87
CA THR A 4 -32.39 -16.31 9.38
C THR A 4 -30.89 -16.19 9.72
N PRO A 5 -30.29 -17.13 10.47
CA PRO A 5 -28.91 -17.06 10.94
C PRO A 5 -27.90 -16.72 9.82
N GLY A 6 -28.12 -17.25 8.62
CA GLY A 6 -27.28 -16.98 7.45
C GLY A 6 -27.26 -15.53 6.96
N ALA A 7 -28.30 -14.72 7.25
CA ALA A 7 -28.32 -13.31 6.85
C ALA A 7 -27.41 -12.44 7.73
N ARG A 8 -27.31 -12.74 9.03
CA ARG A 8 -26.39 -12.05 9.96
C ARG A 8 -24.94 -12.43 9.69
N GLU A 9 -24.68 -13.71 9.45
CA GLU A 9 -23.34 -14.21 9.14
C GLU A 9 -22.81 -13.63 7.82
N ARG A 10 -23.64 -13.62 6.77
CA ARG A 10 -23.28 -13.01 5.48
C ARG A 10 -23.03 -11.49 5.61
N GLY A 11 -23.83 -10.78 6.41
CA GLY A 11 -23.60 -9.37 6.69
C GLY A 11 -22.27 -9.10 7.41
N GLY A 12 -21.92 -9.95 8.38
CA GLY A 12 -20.64 -9.89 9.07
C GLY A 12 -19.44 -10.17 8.15
N GLU A 13 -19.57 -11.15 7.25
CA GLU A 13 -18.54 -11.46 6.25
C GLU A 13 -18.36 -10.35 5.23
N LEU A 14 -19.45 -9.72 4.77
CA LEU A 14 -19.41 -8.57 3.86
C LEU A 14 -18.70 -7.37 4.52
N ALA A 15 -19.06 -7.05 5.77
CA ALA A 15 -18.42 -5.96 6.51
C ALA A 15 -16.92 -6.23 6.76
N ALA A 16 -16.54 -7.49 7.00
CA ALA A 16 -15.14 -7.86 7.17
C ALA A 16 -14.36 -7.81 5.85
N TRP A 17 -14.96 -8.18 4.73
CA TRP A 17 -14.36 -7.98 3.40
C TRP A 17 -14.16 -6.49 3.10
N GLN A 18 -15.17 -5.65 3.34
CA GLN A 18 -15.09 -4.21 3.11
C GLN A 18 -13.94 -3.57 3.90
N ARG A 19 -13.80 -3.91 5.19
CA ARG A 19 -12.67 -3.41 6.00
C ARG A 19 -11.31 -3.78 5.43
N LEU A 20 -11.16 -5.01 4.90
CA LEU A 20 -9.90 -5.43 4.28
C LEU A 20 -9.61 -4.68 2.97
N GLU A 21 -10.64 -4.36 2.19
CA GLU A 21 -10.51 -3.51 1.00
C GLU A 21 -10.05 -2.09 1.38
N ASP A 22 -10.67 -1.50 2.42
CA ASP A 22 -10.30 -0.18 2.92
C ASP A 22 -8.85 -0.16 3.46
N GLU A 23 -8.47 -1.17 4.25
CA GLU A 23 -7.10 -1.33 4.74
C GLU A 23 -6.10 -1.55 3.59
N ALA A 24 -6.45 -2.33 2.57
CA ALA A 24 -5.61 -2.53 1.39
C ALA A 24 -5.43 -1.21 0.62
N ALA A 25 -6.49 -0.41 0.47
CA ALA A 25 -6.42 0.91 -0.15
C ALA A 25 -5.50 1.87 0.62
N HIS A 26 -5.59 1.88 1.95
CA HIS A 26 -4.68 2.66 2.80
C HIS A 26 -3.22 2.19 2.67
N ALA A 27 -2.96 0.88 2.67
CA ALA A 27 -1.61 0.35 2.48
C ALA A 27 -1.04 0.72 1.10
N ALA A 28 -1.87 0.67 0.04
CA ALA A 28 -1.47 1.09 -1.30
C ALA A 28 -1.18 2.60 -1.41
N ALA A 29 -1.97 3.44 -0.73
CA ALA A 29 -1.70 4.87 -0.64
C ALA A 29 -0.39 5.16 0.11
N GLY A 30 -0.16 4.48 1.24
CA GLY A 30 1.10 4.54 1.97
C GLY A 30 2.29 4.12 1.10
N LEU A 31 2.17 3.04 0.33
CA LEU A 31 3.21 2.55 -0.56
C LEU A 31 3.61 3.61 -1.60
N ARG A 32 2.63 4.26 -2.24
CA ARG A 32 2.90 5.34 -3.19
C ARG A 32 3.61 6.52 -2.52
N ALA A 33 3.15 6.91 -1.33
CA ALA A 33 3.77 7.99 -0.58
C ALA A 33 5.21 7.67 -0.15
N ALA A 34 5.49 6.44 0.31
CA ALA A 34 6.82 6.00 0.67
C ALA A 34 7.78 6.01 -0.53
N ARG A 35 7.33 5.49 -1.68
CA ARG A 35 8.11 5.53 -2.94
C ARG A 35 8.40 6.96 -3.39
N GLU A 36 7.43 7.86 -3.29
CA GLU A 36 7.63 9.27 -3.64
C GLU A 36 8.61 9.97 -2.69
N ARG A 37 8.51 9.72 -1.37
CA ARG A 37 9.48 10.23 -0.40
C ARG A 37 10.90 9.76 -0.72
N ALA A 38 11.07 8.48 -1.06
CA ALA A 38 12.36 7.94 -1.47
C ALA A 38 12.90 8.65 -2.72
N ARG A 39 12.07 8.81 -3.75
CA ARG A 39 12.43 9.53 -4.98
C ARG A 39 12.85 10.97 -4.71
N VAL A 40 12.06 11.73 -3.97
CA VAL A 40 12.35 13.12 -3.63
C VAL A 40 13.65 13.21 -2.83
N ALA A 41 13.84 12.35 -1.84
CA ALA A 41 15.06 12.33 -1.04
C ALA A 41 16.30 12.02 -1.88
N ARG A 42 16.24 11.05 -2.83
CA ARG A 42 17.35 10.78 -3.76
C ARG A 42 17.67 11.98 -4.67
N SER A 43 16.63 12.63 -5.19
CA SER A 43 16.81 13.84 -6.01
C SER A 43 17.49 14.96 -5.22
N ARG A 44 17.07 15.18 -3.96
CA ARG A 44 17.72 16.15 -3.07
C ARG A 44 19.16 15.76 -2.76
N ALA A 45 19.44 14.48 -2.48
CA ALA A 45 20.80 14.02 -2.24
C ALA A 45 21.72 14.30 -3.45
N ALA A 46 21.25 14.03 -4.67
CA ALA A 46 22.00 14.29 -5.89
C ALA A 46 22.30 15.79 -6.10
N ASP A 47 21.29 16.66 -5.98
CA ASP A 47 21.45 18.12 -6.06
C ASP A 47 22.44 18.65 -4.99
N ARG A 48 22.38 18.12 -3.77
CA ARG A 48 23.32 18.49 -2.70
C ARG A 48 24.74 18.03 -2.98
N ARG A 49 24.94 16.81 -3.50
CA ARG A 49 26.27 16.31 -3.89
C ARG A 49 26.87 17.15 -5.00
N GLU A 50 26.11 17.43 -6.05
CA GLU A 50 26.59 18.25 -7.17
C GLU A 50 27.06 19.63 -6.68
N ARG A 51 26.23 20.31 -5.87
CA ARG A 51 26.60 21.61 -5.27
C ARG A 51 27.77 21.50 -4.30
N GLY A 52 27.87 20.41 -3.55
CA GLY A 52 28.98 20.16 -2.62
C GLY A 52 30.31 20.06 -3.36
N GLU A 53 30.35 19.32 -4.46
CA GLU A 53 31.54 19.22 -5.32
C GLU A 53 31.88 20.56 -5.98
N GLN A 54 30.88 21.31 -6.45
CA GLN A 54 31.09 22.67 -6.98
C GLN A 54 31.68 23.62 -5.92
N ALA A 55 31.17 23.57 -4.68
CA ALA A 55 31.70 24.36 -3.57
C ALA A 55 33.14 23.97 -3.23
N ARG A 56 33.47 22.67 -3.29
CA ARG A 56 34.83 22.17 -3.08
C ARG A 56 35.80 22.69 -4.14
N LEU A 57 35.41 22.65 -5.42
CA LEU A 57 36.20 23.20 -6.52
C LEU A 57 36.40 24.72 -6.40
N ALA A 58 35.45 25.42 -5.76
CA ALA A 58 35.54 26.85 -5.47
C ALA A 58 36.32 27.18 -4.18
N GLY A 59 36.92 26.19 -3.49
CA GLY A 59 37.68 26.40 -2.25
C GLY A 59 36.83 26.68 -1.02
N GLN A 60 35.51 26.44 -1.07
CA GLN A 60 34.57 26.68 0.04
C GLN A 60 34.40 25.42 0.90
N GLU A 61 35.47 24.98 1.57
CA GLU A 61 35.54 23.66 2.22
C GLU A 61 34.45 23.40 3.26
N ALA A 62 34.24 24.31 4.21
CA ALA A 62 33.24 24.12 5.26
C ALA A 62 31.81 24.04 4.70
N PHE A 63 31.53 24.81 3.65
CA PHE A 63 30.22 24.79 2.99
C PHE A 63 30.02 23.50 2.18
N ALA A 64 31.07 23.03 1.49
CA ALA A 64 31.06 21.76 0.78
C ALA A 64 30.78 20.58 1.72
N VAL A 65 31.44 20.53 2.89
CA VAL A 65 31.20 19.49 3.91
C VAL A 65 29.73 19.49 4.34
N GLY A 66 29.16 20.65 4.68
CA GLY A 66 27.76 20.73 5.09
C GLY A 66 26.76 20.27 4.01
N LEU A 67 27.07 20.49 2.73
CA LEU A 67 26.25 20.01 1.62
C LEU A 67 26.35 18.50 1.44
N LEU A 68 27.55 17.92 1.57
CA LEU A 68 27.76 16.48 1.47
C LEU A 68 27.11 15.73 2.64
N ASP A 69 27.22 16.24 3.87
CA ASP A 69 26.52 15.69 5.03
C ASP A 69 24.99 15.73 4.85
N ALA A 70 24.46 16.84 4.30
CA ALA A 70 23.04 16.95 3.98
C ALA A 70 22.61 15.96 2.89
N ALA A 71 23.48 15.67 1.91
CA ALA A 71 23.21 14.67 0.89
C ALA A 71 23.11 13.26 1.50
N ASP A 72 24.03 12.91 2.39
CA ASP A 72 24.03 11.61 3.06
C ASP A 72 22.81 11.43 3.98
N ALA A 73 22.38 12.50 4.66
CA ALA A 73 21.13 12.51 5.43
C ALA A 73 19.89 12.25 4.54
N HIS A 74 19.87 12.82 3.33
CA HIS A 74 18.81 12.56 2.35
C HIS A 74 18.88 11.13 1.79
N GLU A 75 20.06 10.58 1.52
CA GLU A 75 20.20 9.16 1.14
C GLU A 75 19.71 8.21 2.23
N LEU A 76 20.02 8.50 3.49
CA LEU A 76 19.50 7.71 4.62
C LEU A 76 17.97 7.78 4.69
N THR A 77 17.40 8.96 4.46
CA THR A 77 15.94 9.15 4.38
C THR A 77 15.33 8.33 3.25
N ALA A 78 15.97 8.30 2.07
CA ALA A 78 15.51 7.50 0.94
C ALA A 78 15.52 6.00 1.26
N ARG A 79 16.61 5.49 1.83
CA ARG A 79 16.74 4.07 2.23
C ARG A 79 15.67 3.68 3.26
N ARG A 80 15.40 4.53 4.24
CA ARG A 80 14.33 4.29 5.23
C ARG A 80 12.95 4.21 4.57
N ALA A 81 12.65 5.13 3.65
CA ALA A 81 11.40 5.13 2.91
C ALA A 81 11.26 3.92 1.96
N GLU A 82 12.37 3.39 1.42
CA GLU A 82 12.38 2.16 0.63
C GLU A 82 12.07 0.92 1.48
N VAL A 83 12.64 0.83 2.68
CA VAL A 83 12.32 -0.25 3.63
C VAL A 83 10.83 -0.21 3.97
N GLU A 84 10.30 0.97 4.30
CA GLU A 84 8.87 1.16 4.55
C GLU A 84 7.99 0.76 3.35
N ALA A 85 8.43 1.11 2.13
CA ALA A 85 7.72 0.71 0.91
C ALA A 85 7.68 -0.81 0.75
N VAL A 86 8.77 -1.53 1.02
CA VAL A 86 8.79 -3.01 0.96
C VAL A 86 7.83 -3.62 1.98
N GLU A 87 7.77 -3.08 3.20
CA GLU A 87 6.84 -3.56 4.23
C GLU A 87 5.38 -3.32 3.84
N LEU A 88 5.06 -2.13 3.32
CA LEU A 88 3.73 -1.77 2.86
C LEU A 88 3.30 -2.62 1.65
N GLU A 89 4.21 -2.92 0.74
CA GLU A 89 3.95 -3.81 -0.41
C GLU A 89 3.61 -5.23 0.05
N ARG A 90 4.37 -5.78 1.00
CA ARG A 90 4.07 -7.10 1.60
C ARG A 90 2.70 -7.10 2.29
N ARG A 91 2.42 -6.08 3.10
CA ARG A 91 1.13 -5.94 3.82
C ARG A 91 -0.04 -5.80 2.84
N HIS A 92 0.07 -4.92 1.86
CA HIS A 92 -0.94 -4.73 0.82
C HIS A 92 -1.23 -6.04 0.08
N GLY A 93 -0.18 -6.77 -0.33
CA GLY A 93 -0.33 -8.06 -1.00
C GLY A 93 -1.05 -9.11 -0.14
N ALA A 94 -0.77 -9.15 1.16
CA ALA A 94 -1.46 -10.04 2.09
C ALA A 94 -2.95 -9.68 2.25
N LEU A 95 -3.25 -8.39 2.47
CA LEU A 95 -4.62 -7.89 2.60
C LEU A 95 -5.45 -8.17 1.33
N ARG A 96 -4.87 -7.95 0.15
CA ARG A 96 -5.53 -8.26 -1.14
C ARG A 96 -5.89 -9.73 -1.25
N ARG A 97 -4.95 -10.64 -0.97
CA ARG A 97 -5.22 -12.08 -1.03
C ARG A 97 -6.32 -12.49 -0.05
N GLU A 98 -6.34 -11.92 1.14
CA GLU A 98 -7.38 -12.21 2.13
C GLU A 98 -8.75 -11.68 1.68
N ALA A 99 -8.80 -10.44 1.17
CA ALA A 99 -10.01 -9.83 0.65
C ALA A 99 -10.57 -10.65 -0.54
N ASP A 100 -9.71 -11.05 -1.47
CA ASP A 100 -10.09 -11.88 -2.63
C ASP A 100 -10.64 -13.25 -2.18
N ALA A 101 -9.99 -13.91 -1.22
CA ALA A 101 -10.46 -15.18 -0.65
C ALA A 101 -11.84 -15.04 0.01
N ARG A 102 -12.08 -13.94 0.72
CA ARG A 102 -13.41 -13.64 1.32
C ARG A 102 -14.46 -13.35 0.26
N ARG A 103 -14.11 -12.60 -0.79
CA ARG A 103 -15.00 -12.34 -1.93
C ARG A 103 -15.44 -13.64 -2.60
N VAL A 104 -14.52 -14.58 -2.81
CA VAL A 104 -14.83 -15.91 -3.36
C VAL A 104 -15.80 -16.67 -2.44
N ARG A 105 -15.58 -16.67 -1.11
CA ARG A 105 -16.51 -17.30 -0.16
C ARG A 105 -17.91 -16.68 -0.19
N LEU A 106 -18.00 -15.35 -0.25
CA LEU A 106 -19.27 -14.61 -0.36
C LEU A 106 -20.02 -14.94 -1.66
N GLY A 107 -19.29 -15.08 -2.78
CA GLY A 107 -19.85 -15.47 -4.08
C GLY A 107 -20.33 -16.93 -4.09
N ALA A 108 -19.51 -17.85 -3.57
CA ALA A 108 -19.87 -19.27 -3.46
C ALA A 108 -21.11 -19.51 -2.59
N ARG A 109 -21.33 -18.69 -1.56
CA ARG A 109 -22.56 -18.74 -0.72
C ARG A 109 -23.78 -18.07 -1.37
N GLY A 110 -23.58 -17.24 -2.39
CA GLY A 110 -24.66 -16.58 -3.15
C GLY A 110 -25.18 -17.41 -4.33
N SER A 111 -24.39 -18.37 -4.82
CA SER A 111 -24.79 -19.32 -5.86
C SER A 111 -25.48 -20.55 -5.25
N SER A 112 -26.67 -20.35 -4.68
CA SER A 112 -27.62 -21.46 -4.62
C SER A 112 -28.20 -21.61 -6.04
N PRO A 113 -28.02 -22.73 -6.75
CA PRO A 113 -28.70 -22.94 -8.01
C PRO A 113 -30.19 -23.03 -7.68
N VAL A 114 -30.94 -21.98 -8.01
CA VAL A 114 -32.39 -22.08 -8.10
C VAL A 114 -32.64 -23.10 -9.21
N ARG A 115 -32.83 -24.37 -8.84
CA ARG A 115 -33.50 -25.33 -9.72
C ARG A 115 -34.93 -24.85 -9.79
N LEU A 116 -35.23 -24.04 -10.80
CA LEU A 116 -36.61 -23.82 -11.22
C LEU A 116 -37.14 -25.21 -11.59
N ALA A 117 -38.16 -25.66 -10.87
CA ALA A 117 -38.84 -26.89 -11.22
C ALA A 117 -39.49 -26.70 -12.61
N PRO A 118 -39.51 -27.71 -13.49
CA PRO A 118 -40.03 -27.57 -14.86
C PRO A 118 -41.54 -27.29 -14.94
N GLU A 119 -42.23 -27.28 -13.81
CA GLU A 119 -43.69 -27.18 -13.71
C GLU A 119 -44.24 -25.75 -13.82
N GLU A 120 -43.38 -24.73 -14.00
CA GLU A 120 -43.77 -23.34 -14.32
C GLU A 120 -43.63 -22.97 -15.81
N LEU A 121 -43.37 -23.95 -16.70
CA LEU A 121 -43.26 -23.76 -18.15
C LEU A 121 -44.43 -24.35 -18.96
N ALA A 122 -45.62 -24.47 -18.35
CA ALA A 122 -46.85 -24.90 -19.03
C ALA A 122 -47.82 -23.74 -19.27
#